data_AF-A0A8T3V926-F1
#
_entry.id   AF-A0A8T3V926-F1
#
_cell.length_a   1.000
_cell.length_b   1.000
_cell.length_c   1.000
_cell.angle_alpha   90.00
_cell.angle_beta   90.00
_cell.angle_gamma   90.00
#
_symmetry.space_group_name_H-M   'P 1'
#
loop_
_entity.id
_entity.type
_entity.pdbx_description
1 polymer ?
#
loop_
_entity_poly.entity_id
_entity_poly.type
_entity_poly.pdbx_seq_one_letter_code
_entity_poly.pdbx_strand_id
1 'polypeptide(L)'
;MAVGNYTIYGYYGGNDLNPESNYTNSFNVLPKVEVSIDVNDTEVYESRGLSLDIVLSDDEINDNVTVLFDNSTYEVEINDGVGLFECSNLTAGEFELYVYYGGDYKYESANATATIIVLESENVTLTVNNLTKYYGASDRLVINLADSSGNPIANASIQKL
;
A
#
# COMPACT_ATOMS: atom_id res chain seq x y z
N MET A 1 -13.89 -17.46 24.66
CA MET A 1 -13.51 -17.80 26.05
C MET A 1 -12.54 -16.73 26.53
N ALA A 2 -12.49 -16.40 27.82
CA ALA A 2 -11.49 -15.46 28.32
C ALA A 2 -10.09 -16.07 28.25
N VAL A 3 -9.06 -15.25 28.30
CA VAL A 3 -7.67 -15.70 28.45
C VAL A 3 -7.54 -16.47 29.77
N GLY A 4 -6.93 -17.65 29.73
CA GLY A 4 -6.75 -18.47 30.93
C GLY A 4 -6.56 -19.95 30.65
N ASN A 5 -6.27 -20.69 31.73
CA ASN A 5 -6.18 -22.14 31.71
C ASN A 5 -7.55 -22.75 32.04
N TYR A 6 -7.98 -23.70 31.23
CA TYR A 6 -9.25 -24.39 31.36
C TYR A 6 -9.01 -25.87 31.57
N THR A 7 -9.56 -26.40 32.66
CA THR A 7 -9.54 -27.84 32.94
C THR A 7 -10.85 -28.48 32.48
N ILE A 8 -10.74 -29.53 31.68
CA ILE A 8 -11.86 -30.36 31.25
C ILE A 8 -11.87 -31.68 32.02
N TYR A 9 -13.06 -32.11 32.43
CA TYR A 9 -13.28 -33.33 33.18
C TYR A 9 -14.21 -34.24 32.39
N GLY A 10 -13.71 -35.43 32.05
CA GLY A 10 -14.52 -36.54 31.55
C GLY A 10 -14.84 -37.49 32.70
N TYR A 11 -16.10 -37.83 32.87
CA TYR A 11 -16.54 -38.80 33.88
C TYR A 11 -17.50 -39.81 33.25
N TYR A 12 -17.20 -41.09 33.46
CA TYR A 12 -18.06 -42.21 33.13
C TYR A 12 -18.39 -42.95 34.43
N GLY A 13 -19.67 -42.97 34.81
CA GLY A 13 -20.13 -43.56 36.07
C GLY A 13 -20.13 -45.09 36.13
N GLY A 14 -19.60 -45.77 35.11
CA GLY A 14 -19.58 -47.23 35.04
C GLY A 14 -20.90 -47.87 34.59
N ASN A 15 -20.87 -49.18 34.36
CA ASN A 15 -22.03 -50.06 34.23
C ASN A 15 -21.67 -51.51 34.60
N ASP A 16 -22.61 -52.45 34.44
CA ASP A 16 -22.44 -53.87 34.80
C ASP A 16 -21.24 -54.56 34.11
N LEU A 17 -20.77 -54.03 32.97
CA LEU A 17 -19.70 -54.62 32.17
C LEU A 17 -18.38 -53.81 32.23
N ASN A 18 -18.42 -52.54 32.63
CA ASN A 18 -17.26 -51.63 32.60
C ASN A 18 -17.18 -50.79 33.88
N PRO A 19 -16.01 -50.69 34.52
CA PRO A 19 -15.84 -49.88 35.72
C PRO A 19 -16.01 -48.39 35.43
N GLU A 20 -16.26 -47.62 36.49
CA GLU A 20 -16.19 -46.16 36.42
C GLU A 20 -14.81 -45.70 35.95
N SER A 21 -14.77 -44.58 35.25
CA SER A 21 -13.51 -43.97 34.84
C SER A 21 -13.65 -42.46 34.79
N ASN A 22 -12.55 -41.78 35.06
CA ASN A 22 -12.45 -40.34 34.89
C ASN A 22 -11.17 -40.00 34.15
N TYR A 23 -11.20 -38.85 33.50
CA TYR A 23 -10.06 -38.28 32.79
C TYR A 23 -10.07 -36.77 32.96
N THR A 24 -8.89 -36.19 33.13
CA THR A 24 -8.72 -34.74 33.24
C THR A 24 -7.69 -34.30 32.23
N ASN A 25 -7.97 -33.20 31.54
CA ASN A 25 -7.01 -32.53 30.68
C ASN A 25 -7.17 -31.02 30.80
N SER A 26 -6.20 -30.26 30.32
CA SER A 26 -6.27 -28.79 30.32
C SER A 26 -5.79 -28.19 29.01
N PHE A 27 -6.32 -27.02 28.67
CA PHE A 27 -5.82 -26.20 27.56
C PHE A 27 -5.74 -24.74 27.99
N ASN A 28 -4.92 -23.96 27.27
CA ASN A 28 -4.77 -22.53 27.48
C ASN A 28 -5.45 -21.76 26.35
N VAL A 29 -6.21 -20.73 26.71
CA VAL A 29 -6.61 -19.66 25.80
C VAL A 29 -5.62 -18.52 26.01
N LEU A 30 -4.85 -18.19 24.97
CA LEU A 30 -3.82 -17.15 24.99
C LEU A 30 -4.44 -15.79 24.65
N PRO A 31 -3.84 -14.66 25.08
CA PRO A 31 -4.18 -13.35 24.55
C PRO A 31 -3.84 -13.28 23.05
N LYS A 32 -4.49 -12.36 22.34
CA LYS A 32 -4.09 -12.02 20.98
C LYS A 32 -2.73 -11.32 20.97
N VAL A 33 -2.08 -11.39 19.81
CA VAL A 33 -0.79 -10.77 19.54
C VAL A 33 -1.00 -9.35 19.04
N GLU A 34 -0.29 -8.38 19.61
CA GLU A 34 -0.26 -7.01 19.11
C GLU A 34 0.46 -6.95 17.75
N VAL A 35 -0.07 -6.15 16.83
CA VAL A 35 0.48 -5.96 15.48
C VAL A 35 0.68 -4.47 15.26
N SER A 36 1.74 -4.09 14.53
CA SER A 36 1.91 -2.74 13.99
C SER A 36 1.89 -2.77 12.47
N ILE A 37 1.48 -1.65 11.87
CA ILE A 37 1.53 -1.41 10.42
C ILE A 37 2.61 -0.38 10.16
N ASP A 38 3.51 -0.67 9.23
CA ASP A 38 4.50 0.25 8.71
C ASP A 38 4.09 0.69 7.30
N VAL A 39 4.09 2.00 7.10
CA VAL A 39 3.74 2.67 5.86
C VAL A 39 4.47 4.01 5.84
N ASN A 40 5.11 4.33 4.71
CA ASN A 40 6.04 5.45 4.63
C ASN A 40 5.42 6.69 3.97
N ASP A 41 5.76 7.86 4.49
CA ASP A 41 5.55 9.12 3.80
C ASP A 41 6.19 9.06 2.41
N THR A 42 5.48 9.55 1.41
CA THR A 42 5.87 9.35 0.00
C THR A 42 5.59 10.60 -0.82
N GLU A 43 6.55 10.97 -1.68
CA GLU A 43 6.41 12.03 -2.67
C GLU A 43 6.38 11.42 -4.09
N VAL A 44 5.34 11.76 -4.85
CA VAL A 44 5.14 11.29 -6.24
C VAL A 44 4.72 12.44 -7.15
N TYR A 45 4.89 12.27 -8.45
CA TYR A 45 4.30 13.18 -9.44
C TYR A 45 2.94 12.65 -9.89
N GLU A 46 1.98 13.54 -10.17
CA GLU A 46 0.63 13.18 -10.66
C GLU A 46 0.67 12.21 -11.87
N SER A 47 1.68 12.32 -12.73
CA SER A 47 1.87 11.49 -13.93
C SER A 47 2.39 10.08 -13.66
N ARG A 48 2.86 9.79 -12.44
CA ARG A 48 3.53 8.52 -12.11
C ARG A 48 2.67 7.55 -11.30
N GLY A 49 1.55 8.01 -10.73
CA GLY A 49 0.77 7.23 -9.77
C GLY A 49 1.51 6.99 -8.45
N LEU A 50 0.82 6.39 -7.49
CA LEU A 50 1.32 5.97 -6.19
C LEU A 50 1.42 4.45 -6.16
N SER A 51 2.52 3.94 -5.61
CA SER A 51 2.76 2.54 -5.31
C SER A 51 3.47 2.49 -3.95
N LEU A 52 2.88 1.81 -2.97
CA LEU A 52 3.30 1.85 -1.58
C LEU A 52 3.17 0.48 -0.92
N ASP A 53 4.26 0.03 -0.29
CA ASP A 53 4.23 -1.18 0.52
C ASP A 53 3.56 -0.90 1.86
N ILE A 54 2.65 -1.80 2.25
CA ILE A 54 2.04 -1.87 3.57
C ILE A 54 2.62 -3.10 4.25
N VAL A 55 3.33 -2.90 5.36
CA VAL A 55 4.02 -3.99 6.05
C VAL A 55 3.45 -4.17 7.45
N LEU A 56 2.95 -5.37 7.76
CA LEU A 56 2.55 -5.74 9.10
C LEU A 56 3.74 -6.36 9.84
N SER A 57 3.78 -6.21 11.16
CA SER A 57 4.92 -6.65 11.99
C SER A 57 5.11 -8.17 12.10
N ASP A 58 4.19 -8.98 11.57
CA ASP A 58 4.23 -10.44 11.61
C ASP A 58 3.94 -10.98 10.19
N ASP A 59 4.86 -11.81 9.69
CA ASP A 59 4.84 -12.37 8.34
C ASP A 59 3.93 -13.60 8.22
N GLU A 60 3.32 -14.08 9.30
CA GLU A 60 2.28 -15.12 9.21
C GLU A 60 0.91 -14.55 8.81
N ILE A 61 0.76 -13.21 8.75
CA ILE A 61 -0.51 -12.56 8.43
C ILE A 61 -0.80 -12.63 6.93
N ASN A 62 -1.94 -13.25 6.60
CA ASN A 62 -2.46 -13.43 5.25
C ASN A 62 -3.96 -13.05 5.25
N ASP A 63 -4.23 -11.74 5.28
CA ASP A 63 -5.56 -11.16 5.49
C ASP A 63 -5.66 -9.80 4.76
N ASN A 64 -6.79 -9.12 4.83
CA ASN A 64 -6.99 -7.83 4.16
C ASN A 64 -6.85 -6.65 5.12
N VAL A 65 -6.34 -5.53 4.59
CA VAL A 65 -6.37 -4.22 5.25
C VAL A 65 -7.25 -3.24 4.48
N THR A 66 -7.87 -2.33 5.22
CA THR A 66 -8.62 -1.22 4.68
C THR A 66 -7.72 0.00 4.56
N VAL A 67 -7.62 0.58 3.37
CA VAL A 67 -6.89 1.83 3.12
C VAL A 67 -7.90 2.93 2.80
N LEU A 68 -7.80 4.07 3.49
CA LEU A 68 -8.52 5.29 3.14
C LEU A 68 -7.52 6.29 2.56
N PHE A 69 -7.78 6.73 1.33
CA PHE A 69 -6.95 7.66 0.60
C PHE A 69 -7.81 8.49 -0.34
N ASP A 70 -7.63 9.82 -0.35
CA ASP A 70 -8.42 10.76 -1.15
C ASP A 70 -9.94 10.53 -1.09
N ASN A 71 -10.48 10.46 0.13
CA ASN A 71 -11.90 10.17 0.42
C ASN A 71 -12.45 8.86 -0.15
N SER A 72 -11.58 7.97 -0.63
CA SER A 72 -11.92 6.67 -1.18
C SER A 72 -11.44 5.56 -0.26
N THR A 73 -12.18 4.45 -0.21
CA THR A 73 -11.82 3.26 0.56
C THR A 73 -11.39 2.16 -0.40
N TYR A 74 -10.26 1.55 -0.08
CA TYR A 74 -9.64 0.45 -0.80
C TYR A 74 -9.42 -0.73 0.14
N GLU A 75 -9.45 -1.92 -0.42
CA GLU A 75 -9.09 -3.15 0.27
C GLU A 75 -7.78 -3.67 -0.36
N VAL A 76 -6.77 -3.90 0.47
CA VAL A 76 -5.46 -4.40 0.04
C VAL A 76 -5.22 -5.76 0.68
N GLU A 77 -4.91 -6.75 -0.15
CA GLU A 77 -4.56 -8.09 0.30
C GLU A 77 -3.12 -8.09 0.85
N ILE A 78 -2.96 -8.61 2.07
CA ILE A 78 -1.66 -8.85 2.70
C ILE A 78 -1.32 -10.33 2.50
N ASN A 79 -0.14 -10.59 1.97
CA ASN A 79 0.45 -11.93 1.88
C ASN A 79 1.81 -11.91 2.57
N ASP A 80 2.03 -12.90 3.44
CA ASP A 80 3.24 -12.99 4.25
C ASP A 80 3.62 -11.67 4.96
N GLY A 81 2.62 -10.99 5.54
CA GLY A 81 2.77 -9.70 6.21
C GLY A 81 2.98 -8.48 5.32
N VAL A 82 2.96 -8.62 3.98
CA VAL A 82 3.17 -7.50 3.04
C VAL A 82 2.03 -7.37 2.05
N GLY A 83 1.58 -6.15 1.80
CA GLY A 83 0.63 -5.81 0.74
C GLY A 83 1.09 -4.60 -0.07
N LEU A 84 0.56 -4.48 -1.30
CA LEU A 84 0.87 -3.38 -2.21
C LEU A 84 -0.37 -2.52 -2.45
N PHE A 85 -0.31 -1.25 -2.08
CA PHE A 85 -1.33 -0.26 -2.43
C PHE A 85 -0.91 0.51 -3.68
N GLU A 86 -1.77 0.53 -4.70
CA GLU A 86 -1.56 1.31 -5.92
C GLU A 86 -2.74 2.24 -6.20
N CYS A 87 -2.44 3.48 -6.58
CA CYS A 87 -3.44 4.46 -6.98
C CYS A 87 -2.93 5.31 -8.15
N SER A 88 -3.81 5.68 -9.07
CA SER A 88 -3.47 6.45 -10.29
C SER A 88 -4.41 7.63 -10.46
N ASN A 89 -4.10 8.52 -11.41
CA ASN A 89 -4.84 9.76 -11.68
C ASN A 89 -4.92 10.68 -10.45
N LEU A 90 -3.79 10.80 -9.77
CA LEU A 90 -3.67 11.67 -8.59
C LEU A 90 -3.73 13.14 -9.01
N THR A 91 -4.29 13.97 -8.14
CA THR A 91 -4.22 15.42 -8.29
C THR A 91 -3.11 15.97 -7.41
N ALA A 92 -2.43 17.03 -7.85
CA ALA A 92 -1.40 17.67 -7.05
C ALA A 92 -1.98 18.19 -5.73
N GLY A 93 -1.29 17.91 -4.63
CA GLY A 93 -1.76 18.21 -3.28
C GLY A 93 -1.08 17.37 -2.21
N GLU A 94 -1.45 17.61 -0.96
CA GLU A 94 -1.04 16.84 0.21
C GLU A 94 -2.24 16.02 0.71
N PHE A 95 -2.05 14.73 0.89
CA PHE A 95 -3.09 13.78 1.27
C PHE A 95 -2.64 12.96 2.47
N GLU A 96 -3.58 12.69 3.38
CA GLU A 96 -3.38 11.72 4.45
C GLU A 96 -3.85 10.34 3.96
N LEU A 97 -2.98 9.35 4.08
CA LEU A 97 -3.30 7.94 3.88
C LEU A 97 -3.49 7.30 5.25
N TYR A 98 -4.61 6.60 5.44
CA TYR A 98 -4.90 5.85 6.66
C TYR A 98 -5.05 4.36 6.33
N VAL A 99 -4.34 3.51 7.06
CA VAL A 99 -4.42 2.05 6.92
C VAL A 99 -4.97 1.44 8.21
N TYR A 100 -5.89 0.51 8.08
CA TYR A 100 -6.50 -0.21 9.19
C TYR A 100 -6.52 -1.72 8.95
N TYR A 101 -5.95 -2.45 9.89
CA TYR A 101 -6.07 -3.89 10.01
C TYR A 101 -7.08 -4.24 11.11
N GLY A 102 -8.10 -5.04 10.79
CA GLY A 102 -9.18 -5.37 11.71
C GLY A 102 -8.82 -6.35 12.83
N GLY A 103 -7.70 -7.07 12.70
CA GLY A 103 -7.36 -8.20 13.56
C GLY A 103 -8.23 -9.44 13.29
N ASP A 104 -7.84 -10.58 13.87
CA ASP A 104 -8.53 -11.85 13.68
C ASP A 104 -8.67 -12.63 15.01
N TYR A 105 -8.61 -13.96 15.04
CA TYR A 105 -8.63 -14.71 16.31
C TYR A 105 -7.27 -14.75 17.02
N LYS A 106 -6.17 -14.50 16.31
CA LYS A 106 -4.77 -14.54 16.79
C LYS A 106 -4.24 -13.14 17.05
N TYR A 107 -4.62 -12.15 16.26
CA TYR A 107 -4.06 -10.79 16.23
C TYR A 107 -5.08 -9.75 16.69
N GLU A 108 -4.57 -8.70 17.35
CA GLU A 108 -5.33 -7.48 17.62
C GLU A 108 -5.43 -6.59 16.38
N SER A 109 -6.35 -5.64 16.39
CA SER A 109 -6.44 -4.63 15.33
C SER A 109 -5.28 -3.63 15.42
N ALA A 110 -4.93 -3.04 14.28
CA ALA A 110 -3.84 -2.06 14.16
C ALA A 110 -4.20 -0.97 13.14
N ASN A 111 -3.57 0.19 13.25
CA ASN A 111 -3.70 1.26 12.28
C ASN A 111 -2.41 2.07 12.14
N ALA A 112 -2.24 2.72 11.01
CA ALA A 112 -1.15 3.65 10.73
C ALA A 112 -1.59 4.75 9.77
N THR A 113 -0.85 5.86 9.76
CA THR A 113 -1.03 6.98 8.83
C THR A 113 0.28 7.32 8.13
N ALA A 114 0.19 7.80 6.89
CA ALA A 114 1.30 8.38 6.16
C ALA A 114 0.84 9.64 5.41
N THR A 115 1.76 10.57 5.21
CA THR A 115 1.55 11.75 4.37
C THR A 115 2.03 11.46 2.96
N ILE A 116 1.13 11.65 1.98
CA ILE A 116 1.43 11.52 0.56
C ILE A 116 1.41 12.90 -0.08
N ILE A 117 2.55 13.31 -0.64
CA ILE A 117 2.69 14.57 -1.37
C ILE A 117 2.67 14.25 -2.86
N VAL A 118 1.66 14.76 -3.56
CA VAL A 118 1.54 14.66 -5.01
C VAL A 118 1.98 15.99 -5.61
N LEU A 119 3.10 15.95 -6.33
CA LEU A 119 3.63 17.08 -7.07
C LEU A 119 2.97 17.20 -8.44
N GLU A 120 2.72 18.44 -8.86
CA GLU A 120 2.31 18.75 -10.23
C GLU A 120 3.40 18.29 -11.21
N SER A 121 3.00 17.68 -12.33
CA SER A 121 3.96 17.30 -13.35
C SER A 121 4.30 18.53 -14.18
N GLU A 122 5.59 18.80 -14.34
CA GLU A 122 6.03 19.81 -15.30
C GLU A 122 5.75 19.31 -16.71
N ASN A 123 4.65 19.79 -17.31
CA ASN A 123 4.40 19.57 -18.72
C ASN A 123 5.49 20.28 -19.54
N VAL A 124 6.17 19.54 -20.41
CA VAL A 124 7.15 20.11 -21.34
C VAL A 124 6.60 20.05 -22.76
N THR A 125 6.77 21.13 -23.50
CA THR A 125 6.33 21.24 -24.89
C THR A 125 7.52 21.30 -25.84
N LEU A 126 7.50 20.44 -26.85
CA LEU A 126 8.45 20.48 -27.96
C LEU A 126 7.78 21.15 -29.16
N THR A 127 8.28 22.31 -29.57
CA THR A 127 7.74 23.02 -30.74
C THR A 127 8.79 23.13 -31.85
N VAL A 128 8.36 22.88 -33.07
CA VAL A 128 9.19 22.98 -34.28
C VAL A 128 8.35 23.58 -35.41
N ASN A 129 8.91 24.58 -36.09
CA ASN A 129 8.25 25.18 -37.25
C ASN A 129 8.70 24.47 -38.53
N ASN A 130 7.76 24.32 -39.47
CA ASN A 130 8.08 23.79 -40.80
C ASN A 130 9.12 24.68 -41.48
N LEU A 131 10.14 24.05 -42.07
CA LEU A 131 11.21 24.74 -42.79
C LEU A 131 11.20 24.32 -44.26
N THR A 132 10.94 25.28 -45.15
CA THR A 132 11.11 25.11 -46.60
C THR A 132 12.48 25.64 -47.01
N LYS A 133 13.29 24.84 -47.70
CA LYS A 133 14.68 25.19 -48.04
C LYS A 133 14.98 25.02 -49.53
N TYR A 134 15.74 25.97 -50.08
CA TYR A 134 16.24 25.93 -51.46
C TYR A 134 17.71 25.48 -51.52
N TYR A 135 18.13 24.89 -52.64
CA TYR A 135 19.50 24.41 -52.83
C TYR A 135 20.52 25.54 -52.63
N GLY A 136 21.48 25.33 -51.71
CA GLY A 136 22.52 26.31 -51.35
C GLY A 136 22.17 27.26 -50.21
N ALA A 137 20.94 27.25 -49.67
CA ALA A 137 20.56 28.11 -48.54
C ALA A 137 21.16 27.63 -47.20
N SER A 138 21.34 28.55 -46.24
CA SER A 138 21.95 28.28 -44.92
C SER A 138 20.94 28.09 -43.78
N ASP A 139 19.64 28.02 -44.06
CA ASP A 139 18.61 27.94 -43.02
C ASP A 139 18.75 26.70 -42.12
N ARG A 140 18.34 26.86 -40.85
CA ARG A 140 18.43 25.83 -39.80
C ARG A 140 17.04 25.56 -39.22
N LEU A 141 16.75 24.29 -38.96
CA LEU A 141 15.59 23.90 -38.16
C LEU A 141 15.88 24.22 -36.70
N VAL A 142 14.99 24.95 -36.05
CA VAL A 142 15.08 25.28 -34.62
C VAL A 142 13.97 24.55 -33.89
N ILE A 143 14.36 23.81 -32.85
CA ILE A 143 13.45 23.11 -31.95
C ILE A 143 13.49 23.86 -30.62
N ASN A 144 12.34 24.26 -30.11
CA ASN A 144 12.23 24.88 -28.79
C ASN A 144 11.60 23.87 -27.84
N LEU A 145 12.30 23.61 -26.74
CA LEU A 145 11.75 22.90 -25.58
C LEU A 145 11.43 23.93 -24.51
N ALA A 146 10.20 23.94 -24.01
CA ALA A 146 9.77 24.86 -22.98
C ALA A 146 8.91 24.16 -21.92
N ASP A 147 8.89 24.71 -20.71
CA ASP A 147 7.96 24.30 -19.65
C ASP A 147 6.50 24.69 -19.99
N SER A 148 5.57 24.35 -19.09
CA SER A 148 4.14 24.65 -19.23
C SER A 148 3.84 26.16 -19.25
N SER A 149 4.75 26.97 -18.72
CA SER A 149 4.68 28.44 -18.71
C SER A 149 5.35 29.08 -19.93
N GLY A 150 5.94 28.28 -20.82
CA GLY A 150 6.64 28.74 -22.03
C GLY A 150 8.10 29.16 -21.79
N ASN A 151 8.68 28.91 -20.61
CA ASN A 151 10.09 29.21 -20.36
C ASN A 151 10.99 28.17 -21.04
N PRO A 152 12.05 28.59 -21.75
CA PRO A 152 12.93 27.67 -22.45
C PRO A 152 13.71 26.78 -21.47
N ILE A 153 13.69 25.46 -21.73
CA ILE A 153 14.43 24.46 -20.97
C ILE A 153 15.75 24.19 -21.68
N ALA A 154 16.87 24.53 -21.03
CA ALA A 154 18.22 24.31 -21.56
C ALA A 154 18.77 22.94 -21.12
N ASN A 155 19.73 22.40 -21.89
CA ASN A 155 20.48 21.18 -21.58
C ASN A 155 19.67 19.87 -21.46
N ALA A 156 18.43 19.84 -21.95
CA ALA A 156 17.65 18.61 -22.05
C ALA A 156 18.11 17.75 -23.23
N SER A 157 18.00 16.42 -23.09
CA SER A 157 18.26 15.48 -24.18
C SER A 157 16.98 15.29 -25.02
N ILE A 158 17.07 15.52 -26.32
CA ILE A 158 15.99 15.25 -27.28
C ILE A 158 16.39 14.01 -28.09
N GLN A 159 15.55 12.98 -28.10
CA GLN A 159 15.77 11.76 -28.89
C GLN A 159 14.78 11.69 -30.05
N LYS A 160 15.22 11.15 -31.19
CA LYS A 160 14.37 10.86 -32.34
C LYS A 160 13.77 9.45 -32.17
N LEU A 161 12.47 9.30 -32.40
CA LEU A 161 11.80 8.00 -32.51
C LEU A 161 12.27 7.21 -33.75
#